data_AF-X1TM87-F1
#
_entry.id   AF-X1TM87-F1
#
_cell.length_a   1.000
_cell.length_b   1.000
_cell.length_c   1.000
_cell.angle_alpha   90.00
_cell.angle_beta   90.00
_cell.angle_gamma   90.00
#
_symmetry.space_group_name_H-M   'P 1'
#
loop_
_entity.id
_entity.type
_entity.pdbx_description
1 polymer ?
#
loop_
_entity_poly.entity_id
_entity_poly.type
_entity_poly.pdbx_seq_one_letter_code
_entity_poly.pdbx_strand_id
1 'polypeptide(L)'
;GCDQDPRFELNLDGLTEVYKDLTRFCMEHGLTWSPMSDLAVKVGGGGAVCVFQGCDIFHTDSATVILGDGAITNCMRVNQGDVALRHPARYSTRDDLLQTIPQEYYGCKDCEHWNYCRGGCPSTAINSEWRNRTYLCPVWKGIIEVVLNARKLILHKISSSSGKKSGQGGHKDVHRDNPHTDRVDGHKDIHKDVPHTDTDHRDIGGKK
;
A
#
# COMPACT_ATOMS: atom_id res chain seq x y z
N GLY A 1 -24.15 4.39 17.99
CA GLY A 1 -23.40 3.14 18.17
C GLY A 1 -22.34 3.37 19.23
N CYS A 2 -21.63 2.32 19.63
CA CYS A 2 -20.51 2.42 20.56
C CYS A 2 -19.24 3.00 19.90
N ASP A 3 -19.32 3.32 18.61
CA ASP A 3 -18.24 3.63 17.68
C ASP A 3 -17.74 5.08 17.74
N GLN A 4 -18.38 5.94 18.54
CA GLN A 4 -17.99 7.35 18.77
C GLN A 4 -18.25 7.75 20.23
N ASP A 5 -18.26 6.78 21.15
CA ASP A 5 -18.43 7.06 22.58
C ASP A 5 -17.08 7.48 23.18
N PRO A 6 -16.94 8.72 23.68
CA PRO A 6 -15.66 9.23 24.17
C PRO A 6 -15.09 8.42 25.33
N ARG A 7 -15.89 7.58 25.99
CA ARG A 7 -15.45 6.71 27.09
C ARG A 7 -14.60 5.54 26.62
N PHE A 8 -14.70 5.16 25.35
CA PHE A 8 -14.01 4.00 24.78
C PHE A 8 -13.02 4.36 23.69
N GLU A 9 -12.94 5.64 23.29
CA GLU A 9 -11.96 6.13 22.34
C GLU A 9 -10.72 6.69 23.06
N LEU A 10 -9.55 6.21 22.66
CA LEU A 10 -8.31 6.86 23.02
C LEU A 10 -8.24 8.24 22.36
N ASN A 11 -7.75 9.23 23.09
CA ASN A 11 -7.35 10.48 22.44
C ASN A 11 -6.25 10.20 21.40
N LEU A 12 -6.07 11.14 20.47
CA LEU A 12 -5.20 10.92 19.30
C LEU A 12 -3.74 10.67 19.68
N ASP A 13 -3.25 11.28 20.76
CA ASP A 13 -1.88 11.08 21.24
C ASP A 13 -1.71 9.67 21.82
N GLY A 14 -2.63 9.23 22.67
CA GLY A 14 -2.66 7.88 23.23
C GLY A 14 -2.80 6.82 22.14
N LEU A 15 -3.66 7.06 21.15
CA LEU A 15 -3.80 6.20 19.98
C LEU A 15 -2.48 6.10 19.20
N THR A 16 -1.80 7.23 19.00
CA THR A 16 -0.51 7.28 18.29
C THR A 16 0.55 6.44 19.01
N GLU A 17 0.66 6.56 20.33
CA GLU A 17 1.60 5.75 21.10
C GLU A 17 1.28 4.26 21.06
N VAL A 18 0.00 3.87 21.16
CA VAL A 18 -0.41 2.47 21.03
C VAL A 18 -0.02 1.90 19.67
N TYR A 19 -0.26 2.63 18.58
CA TYR A 19 0.12 2.15 17.25
C TYR A 19 1.64 2.09 17.04
N LYS A 20 2.41 3.00 17.65
CA LYS A 20 3.88 2.92 17.65
C LYS A 20 4.36 1.68 18.40
N ASP A 21 3.82 1.42 19.58
CA ASP A 21 4.15 0.24 20.38
C ASP A 21 3.80 -1.05 19.63
N LEU A 22 2.58 -1.12 19.09
CA LEU A 22 2.12 -2.27 18.32
C LEU A 22 2.94 -2.49 17.04
N THR A 23 3.41 -1.41 16.40
CA THR A 23 4.34 -1.51 15.27
C THR A 23 5.63 -2.21 15.70
N ARG A 24 6.21 -1.84 16.86
CA ARG A 24 7.41 -2.51 17.40
C ARG A 24 7.12 -3.96 17.73
N PHE A 25 6.02 -4.23 18.41
CA PHE A 25 5.59 -5.60 18.73
C PHE A 25 5.50 -6.47 17.48
N CYS A 26 4.85 -6.00 16.42
CA CYS A 26 4.77 -6.75 15.17
C CYS A 26 6.14 -6.97 14.53
N MET A 27 7.04 -6.00 14.59
CA MET A 27 8.41 -6.14 14.09
C MET A 27 9.23 -7.16 14.91
N GLU A 28 9.11 -7.14 16.23
CA GLU A 28 9.82 -8.04 17.15
C GLU A 28 9.37 -9.49 17.00
N HIS A 29 8.08 -9.70 16.74
CA HIS A 29 7.47 -11.02 16.64
C HIS A 29 7.24 -11.49 15.19
N GLY A 30 7.68 -10.73 14.18
CA GLY A 30 7.53 -11.09 12.78
C GLY A 30 6.07 -11.17 12.31
N LEU A 31 5.19 -10.37 12.89
CA LEU A 31 3.76 -10.35 12.58
C LEU A 31 3.46 -9.40 11.41
N THR A 32 2.49 -9.79 10.59
CA THR A 32 1.99 -9.00 9.46
C THR A 32 0.57 -8.54 9.76
N TRP A 33 0.43 -7.33 10.31
CA TRP A 33 -0.87 -6.76 10.63
C TRP A 33 -1.03 -5.35 10.05
N SER A 34 -2.17 -5.13 9.39
CA SER A 34 -2.57 -3.83 8.86
C SER A 34 -2.98 -2.92 10.03
N PRO A 35 -2.59 -1.64 10.05
CA PRO A 35 -1.95 -0.88 8.97
C PRO A 35 -0.41 -0.93 8.94
N MET A 36 0.25 -1.55 9.94
CA MET A 36 1.71 -1.48 10.06
C MET A 36 2.44 -2.17 8.92
N SER A 37 1.99 -3.37 8.51
CA SER A 37 2.60 -4.09 7.38
C SER A 37 2.47 -3.32 6.07
N ASP A 38 1.32 -2.69 5.84
CA ASP A 38 1.07 -1.90 4.63
C ASP A 38 1.98 -0.67 4.53
N LEU A 39 2.12 0.06 5.63
CA LEU A 39 3.04 1.20 5.70
C LEU A 39 4.49 0.76 5.59
N ALA A 40 4.86 -0.40 6.16
CA ALA A 40 6.19 -0.96 5.99
C ALA A 40 6.51 -1.28 4.53
N VAL A 41 5.56 -1.86 3.79
CA VAL A 41 5.68 -2.11 2.35
C VAL A 41 5.81 -0.79 1.58
N LYS A 42 5.01 0.23 1.89
CA LYS A 42 5.12 1.57 1.26
C LYS A 42 6.47 2.23 1.51
N VAL A 43 6.99 2.15 2.72
CA VAL A 43 8.34 2.65 3.05
C VAL A 43 9.42 1.88 2.27
N GLY A 44 9.18 0.60 1.98
CA GLY A 44 10.01 -0.22 1.09
C GLY A 44 9.86 0.09 -0.40
N GLY A 45 8.93 0.96 -0.80
CA GLY A 45 8.63 1.29 -2.20
C GLY A 45 7.60 0.38 -2.87
N GLY A 46 6.96 -0.52 -2.12
CA GLY A 46 5.91 -1.40 -2.63
C GLY A 46 4.52 -0.77 -2.64
N GLY A 47 3.55 -1.51 -3.17
CA GLY A 47 2.13 -1.16 -3.10
C GLY A 47 1.52 -1.47 -1.74
N ALA A 48 0.50 -0.73 -1.33
CA ALA A 48 -0.28 -0.96 -0.11
C ALA A 48 -1.77 -0.83 -0.35
N VAL A 49 -2.55 -1.16 0.68
CA VAL A 49 -3.99 -0.93 0.73
C VAL A 49 -4.39 0.50 0.39
N CYS A 50 -5.64 0.65 -0.08
CA CYS A 50 -6.18 1.88 -0.64
C CYS A 50 -6.03 3.12 0.25
N VAL A 51 -6.03 2.94 1.57
CA VAL A 51 -5.92 4.05 2.55
C VAL A 51 -4.60 4.81 2.39
N PHE A 52 -3.56 4.15 1.89
CA PHE A 52 -2.23 4.72 1.65
C PHE A 52 -1.97 5.04 0.18
N GLN A 53 -3.02 5.01 -0.63
CA GLN A 53 -3.00 5.39 -2.03
C GLN A 53 -3.77 6.70 -2.21
N GLY A 54 -3.36 7.52 -3.19
CA GLY A 54 -4.14 8.68 -3.59
C GLY A 54 -5.54 8.25 -4.02
N CYS A 55 -6.57 8.87 -3.43
CA CYS A 55 -7.96 8.47 -3.61
C CYS A 55 -8.74 9.57 -4.32
N ASP A 56 -9.22 9.26 -5.52
CA ASP A 56 -10.29 10.01 -6.17
C ASP A 56 -11.63 9.47 -5.65
N ILE A 57 -12.37 10.32 -4.93
CA ILE A 57 -13.65 9.91 -4.35
C ILE A 57 -14.69 9.59 -5.42
N PHE A 58 -14.57 10.08 -6.66
CA PHE A 58 -15.52 9.83 -7.74
C PHE A 58 -15.05 8.72 -8.69
N HIS A 59 -13.77 8.33 -8.63
CA HIS A 59 -13.18 7.29 -9.48
C HIS A 59 -11.99 6.59 -8.80
N THR A 60 -12.25 5.81 -7.75
CA THR A 60 -11.21 5.02 -7.07
C THR A 60 -11.04 3.64 -7.70
N ASP A 61 -9.81 3.21 -7.96
CA ASP A 61 -9.54 1.84 -8.47
C ASP A 61 -9.76 0.78 -7.39
N SER A 62 -9.77 1.19 -6.12
CA SER A 62 -9.86 0.28 -4.98
C SER A 62 -11.27 -0.24 -4.72
N ALA A 63 -12.29 0.39 -5.30
CA ALA A 63 -13.67 -0.05 -5.17
C ALA A 63 -14.50 0.40 -6.36
N THR A 64 -15.05 -0.58 -7.08
CA THR A 64 -16.10 -0.40 -8.08
C THR A 64 -17.29 -1.22 -7.61
N VAL A 65 -18.43 -0.57 -7.40
CA VAL A 65 -19.62 -1.20 -6.86
C VAL A 65 -20.71 -1.17 -7.92
N ILE A 66 -21.40 -2.30 -8.08
CA ILE A 66 -22.53 -2.44 -9.00
C ILE A 66 -23.79 -2.56 -8.14
N LEU A 67 -24.73 -1.65 -8.34
CA LEU A 67 -26.01 -1.63 -7.63
C LEU A 67 -27.00 -2.63 -8.23
N GLY A 68 -28.11 -2.87 -7.53
CA GLY A 68 -29.14 -3.84 -7.96
C GLY A 68 -29.84 -3.48 -9.27
N ASP A 69 -29.83 -2.20 -9.65
CA ASP A 69 -30.35 -1.69 -10.92
C ASP A 69 -29.30 -1.68 -12.05
N GLY A 70 -28.08 -2.17 -11.78
CA GLY A 70 -26.97 -2.20 -12.72
C GLY A 70 -26.15 -0.90 -12.78
N ALA A 71 -26.50 0.13 -12.01
CA ALA A 71 -25.70 1.35 -11.95
C ALA A 71 -24.33 1.09 -11.31
N ILE A 72 -23.30 1.78 -11.83
CA ILE A 72 -21.92 1.67 -11.32
C ILE A 72 -21.63 2.86 -10.42
N THR A 73 -21.28 2.57 -9.17
CA THR A 73 -20.91 3.53 -8.13
C THR A 73 -19.47 3.33 -7.66
N ASN A 74 -19.01 4.23 -6.80
CA ASN A 74 -17.69 4.33 -6.21
C ASN A 74 -17.63 3.57 -4.86
N CYS A 75 -16.62 3.87 -4.05
CA CYS A 75 -16.51 3.34 -2.69
C CYS A 75 -17.68 3.83 -1.82
N MET A 76 -18.50 2.90 -1.33
CA MET A 76 -19.66 3.24 -0.50
C MET A 76 -19.30 3.93 0.83
N ARG A 77 -18.04 3.88 1.27
CA ARG A 77 -17.58 4.57 2.50
C ARG A 77 -17.60 6.09 2.41
N VAL A 78 -17.64 6.67 1.21
CA VAL A 78 -17.67 8.12 1.03
C VAL A 78 -19.06 8.66 0.71
N ASN A 79 -20.07 7.79 0.66
CA ASN A 79 -21.46 8.20 0.41
C ASN A 79 -22.04 8.86 1.67
N GLN A 80 -22.43 10.12 1.57
CA GLN A 80 -22.98 10.93 2.66
C GLN A 80 -24.50 11.09 2.49
N GLY A 81 -25.22 9.97 2.56
CA GLY A 81 -26.69 9.93 2.41
C GLY A 81 -27.15 9.47 1.02
N ASP A 82 -26.59 10.05 -0.04
CA ASP A 82 -26.84 9.63 -1.42
C ASP A 82 -25.70 8.76 -1.98
N VAL A 83 -26.02 7.94 -2.98
CA VAL A 83 -25.05 7.10 -3.69
C VAL A 83 -24.46 7.88 -4.86
N ALA A 84 -23.17 8.19 -4.79
CA ALA A 84 -22.48 8.89 -5.86
C ALA A 84 -22.19 7.93 -7.03
N LEU A 85 -22.69 8.22 -8.23
CA LEU A 85 -22.31 7.44 -9.41
C LEU A 85 -20.81 7.60 -9.70
N ARG A 86 -20.21 6.53 -10.22
CA ARG A 86 -18.80 6.55 -10.59
C ARG A 86 -18.63 7.47 -11.80
N HIS A 87 -17.73 8.45 -11.69
CA HIS A 87 -17.37 9.28 -12.83
C HIS A 87 -16.60 8.44 -13.87
N PRO A 88 -16.71 8.65 -15.19
CA PRO A 88 -16.01 7.82 -16.17
C PRO A 88 -14.48 8.02 -16.21
N ALA A 89 -14.02 9.21 -15.82
CA ALA A 89 -12.60 9.56 -15.78
C ALA A 89 -12.08 9.69 -14.34
N ARG A 90 -10.80 9.35 -14.16
CA ARG A 90 -10.05 9.52 -12.91
C ARG A 90 -9.29 10.83 -12.90
N TYR A 91 -9.27 11.49 -11.74
CA TYR A 91 -8.50 12.71 -11.49
C TYR A 91 -7.60 12.59 -10.27
N SER A 92 -6.60 13.47 -10.19
CA SER A 92 -5.71 13.63 -9.02
C SER A 92 -6.12 14.80 -8.12
N THR A 93 -7.31 15.38 -8.32
CA THR A 93 -7.71 16.65 -7.69
C THR A 93 -7.51 16.69 -6.19
N ARG A 94 -7.82 15.61 -5.47
CA ARG A 94 -7.59 15.54 -4.02
C ARG A 94 -6.11 15.65 -3.67
N ASP A 95 -5.27 14.91 -4.38
CA ASP A 95 -3.83 14.86 -4.13
C ASP A 95 -3.19 16.22 -4.43
N ASP A 96 -3.66 16.92 -5.47
CA ASP A 96 -3.19 18.25 -5.84
C ASP A 96 -3.62 19.31 -4.81
N LEU A 97 -4.86 19.26 -4.35
CA LEU A 97 -5.37 20.12 -3.26
C LEU A 97 -4.59 19.91 -1.97
N LEU A 98 -4.42 18.65 -1.55
CA LEU A 98 -3.70 18.33 -0.33
C LEU A 98 -2.25 18.83 -0.38
N GLN A 99 -1.54 18.67 -1.50
CA GLN A 99 -0.17 19.16 -1.62
C GLN A 99 -0.07 20.70 -1.70
N THR A 100 -1.16 21.38 -2.05
CA THR A 100 -1.21 22.85 -2.14
C THR A 100 -1.54 23.50 -0.79
N ILE A 101 -2.39 22.87 0.02
CA ILE A 101 -2.91 23.45 1.27
C ILE A 101 -1.91 23.20 2.42
N PRO A 102 -1.56 24.23 3.22
CA PRO A 102 -0.73 24.07 4.41
C PRO A 102 -1.28 23.09 5.44
N GLN A 103 -0.40 22.49 6.25
CA GLN A 103 -0.81 21.47 7.23
C GLN A 103 -1.68 22.07 8.36
N GLU A 104 -1.49 23.32 8.74
CA GLU A 104 -2.35 24.03 9.70
C GLU A 104 -3.80 24.20 9.20
N TYR A 105 -4.01 24.19 7.87
CA TYR A 105 -5.32 24.23 7.22
C TYR A 105 -5.76 22.86 6.69
N TYR A 106 -5.37 21.79 7.39
CA TYR A 106 -5.77 20.40 7.09
C TYR A 106 -5.27 19.82 5.75
N GLY A 107 -4.35 20.50 5.06
CA GLY A 107 -3.68 19.98 3.86
C GLY A 107 -2.46 19.10 4.18
N CYS A 108 -1.57 18.92 3.21
CA CYS A 108 -0.37 18.10 3.27
C CYS A 108 0.85 18.78 2.62
N LYS A 109 0.79 20.09 2.36
CA LYS A 109 1.92 20.85 1.80
C LYS A 109 3.19 20.63 2.62
N ASP A 110 4.29 20.39 1.92
CA ASP A 110 5.64 20.16 2.46
C ASP A 110 5.73 19.03 3.50
N CYS A 111 4.79 18.08 3.48
CA CYS A 111 4.82 16.93 4.39
C CYS A 111 5.82 15.87 3.90
N GLU A 112 6.87 15.60 4.68
CA GLU A 112 7.88 14.57 4.38
C GLU A 112 7.30 13.15 4.23
N HIS A 113 6.13 12.91 4.85
CA HIS A 113 5.46 11.61 4.86
C HIS A 113 4.47 11.42 3.70
N TRP A 114 4.33 12.41 2.83
CA TRP A 114 3.32 12.44 1.76
C TRP A 114 3.33 11.19 0.88
N ASN A 115 4.52 10.75 0.45
CA ASN A 115 4.68 9.62 -0.46
C ASN A 115 4.25 8.27 0.14
N TYR A 116 4.11 8.19 1.46
CA TYR A 116 3.71 6.98 2.15
C TYR A 116 2.20 6.92 2.40
N CYS A 117 1.58 8.02 2.85
CA CYS A 117 0.17 7.99 3.28
C CYS A 117 -0.81 8.68 2.33
N ARG A 118 -0.36 9.60 1.45
CA ARG A 118 -1.20 10.35 0.50
C ARG A 118 -2.43 11.02 1.12
N GLY A 119 -2.33 11.45 2.38
CA GLY A 119 -3.42 12.12 3.11
C GLY A 119 -4.51 11.20 3.66
N GLY A 120 -4.36 9.87 3.55
CA GLY A 120 -5.27 8.89 4.14
C GLY A 120 -6.62 8.77 3.46
N CYS A 121 -7.51 7.95 4.04
CA CYS A 121 -8.84 7.70 3.50
C CYS A 121 -9.75 8.95 3.63
N PRO A 122 -10.41 9.39 2.54
CA PRO A 122 -11.33 10.52 2.58
C PRO A 122 -12.52 10.35 3.54
N SER A 123 -12.96 9.11 3.83
CA SER A 123 -14.05 8.86 4.77
C SER A 123 -13.66 9.15 6.23
N THR A 124 -12.37 9.33 6.51
CA THR A 124 -11.83 9.71 7.82
C THR A 124 -11.25 11.12 7.79
N ALA A 125 -11.61 11.92 6.79
CA ALA A 125 -11.10 13.28 6.65
C ALA A 125 -11.61 14.19 7.77
N ILE A 126 -10.77 15.14 8.17
CA ILE A 126 -11.10 16.11 9.20
C ILE A 126 -12.36 16.89 8.79
N ASN A 127 -13.29 17.06 9.72
CA ASN A 127 -14.60 17.70 9.52
C ASN A 127 -15.50 17.01 8.50
N SER A 128 -15.30 15.72 8.24
CA SER A 128 -16.02 14.95 7.19
C SER A 128 -15.89 15.56 5.79
N GLU A 129 -14.83 16.33 5.57
CA GLU A 129 -14.58 17.05 4.33
C GLU A 129 -13.48 16.32 3.54
N TRP A 130 -13.87 15.64 2.46
CA TRP A 130 -12.98 14.76 1.69
C TRP A 130 -11.71 15.44 1.15
N ARG A 131 -11.74 16.76 0.96
CA ARG A 131 -10.58 17.56 0.53
C ARG A 131 -9.50 17.67 1.60
N ASN A 132 -9.84 17.44 2.87
CA ASN A 132 -8.91 17.46 3.98
C ASN A 132 -8.16 16.13 4.12
N ARG A 133 -7.02 16.18 4.82
CA ARG A 133 -6.34 14.96 5.27
C ARG A 133 -7.15 14.25 6.36
N THR A 134 -6.83 12.98 6.57
CA THR A 134 -7.39 12.18 7.68
C THR A 134 -7.03 12.72 9.07
N TYR A 135 -7.93 12.59 10.04
CA TYR A 135 -7.64 12.89 11.44
C TYR A 135 -6.59 11.92 12.03
N LEU A 136 -6.42 10.74 11.44
CA LEU A 136 -5.41 9.73 11.82
C LEU A 136 -3.99 10.10 11.38
N CYS A 137 -3.76 11.33 10.89
CA CYS A 137 -2.45 11.77 10.40
C CYS A 137 -1.31 11.57 11.42
N PRO A 138 -1.47 11.90 12.73
CA PRO A 138 -0.42 11.63 13.72
C PRO A 138 -0.10 10.15 13.88
N VAL A 139 -1.12 9.28 13.84
CA VAL A 139 -0.94 7.82 13.91
C VAL A 139 -0.12 7.33 12.72
N TRP A 140 -0.45 7.76 11.50
CA TRP A 140 0.32 7.40 10.31
C TRP A 140 1.77 7.87 10.36
N LYS A 141 2.01 9.12 10.77
CA LYS A 141 3.36 9.64 10.95
C LYS A 141 4.14 8.80 11.97
N GLY A 142 3.55 8.49 13.12
CA GLY A 142 4.17 7.67 14.16
C GLY A 142 4.60 6.28 13.68
N ILE A 143 3.73 5.57 12.96
CA ILE A 143 4.08 4.25 12.39
C ILE A 143 5.21 4.38 11.37
N ILE A 144 5.12 5.35 10.44
CA ILE A 144 6.12 5.57 9.40
C ILE A 144 7.48 5.90 10.02
N GLU A 145 7.53 6.75 11.03
CA GLU A 145 8.76 7.09 11.76
C GLU A 145 9.41 5.87 12.41
N VAL A 146 8.62 5.01 13.07
CA VAL A 146 9.14 3.76 13.66
C VAL A 146 9.78 2.88 12.60
N VAL A 147 9.10 2.68 11.46
CA VAL A 147 9.60 1.86 10.35
C VAL A 147 10.86 2.48 9.72
N LEU A 148 10.85 3.79 9.43
CA LEU A 148 12.00 4.48 8.84
C LEU A 148 13.23 4.41 9.76
N ASN A 149 13.04 4.57 11.07
CA ASN A 149 14.12 4.48 12.05
C ASN A 149 14.68 3.06 12.13
N ALA A 150 13.83 2.04 12.12
CA ALA A 150 14.30 0.65 12.06
C ALA A 150 15.09 0.36 10.78
N ARG A 151 14.63 0.85 9.63
CA ARG A 151 15.34 0.71 8.35
C ARG A 151 16.72 1.39 8.40
N LYS A 152 16.82 2.60 8.95
CA LYS A 152 18.10 3.30 9.13
C LYS A 152 19.08 2.48 9.98
N LEU A 153 18.61 1.88 11.08
CA LEU A 153 19.44 1.04 11.95
C LEU A 153 19.93 -0.22 11.23
N ILE A 154 19.07 -0.89 10.46
CA ILE A 154 19.45 -2.08 9.67
C ILE A 154 20.51 -1.71 8.63
N LEU A 155 20.28 -0.63 7.87
CA LEU A 155 21.25 -0.17 6.86
C LEU A 155 22.58 0.23 7.49
N HIS A 156 22.57 0.91 8.65
CA HIS A 156 23.79 1.25 9.38
C HIS A 156 24.57 0.00 9.84
N LYS A 157 23.87 -1.03 10.35
CA LYS A 157 24.49 -2.33 10.69
C LYS A 157 25.12 -3.01 9.48
N ILE A 158 24.45 -2.99 8.33
CA ILE A 158 24.99 -3.57 7.09
C ILE A 158 26.24 -2.80 6.64
N SER A 159 26.17 -1.46 6.55
CA SER A 159 27.30 -0.62 6.13
C SER A 159 28.51 -0.72 7.06
N SER A 160 28.30 -0.83 8.38
CA SER A 160 29.38 -1.01 9.36
C SER A 160 29.99 -2.43 9.34
N SER A 161 29.20 -3.46 8.98
CA SER A 161 29.69 -4.83 8.84
C SER A 161 30.53 -5.05 7.57
N SER A 162 30.28 -4.27 6.51
CA SER A 162 31.01 -4.34 5.24
C SER A 162 32.47 -3.81 5.31
N GLY A 163 32.88 -3.22 6.43
CA GLY A 163 34.25 -2.74 6.66
C GLY A 163 35.26 -3.80 7.13
N LYS A 164 34.85 -5.05 7.36
CA LYS A 164 35.74 -6.17 7.72
C LYS A 164 35.78 -7.22 6.60
N LYS A 165 36.49 -6.93 5.51
CA LYS A 165 37.13 -7.96 4.69
C LYS A 165 38.63 -7.74 4.69
N SER A 166 39.28 -8.44 5.62
CA SER A 166 40.70 -8.79 5.57
C SER A 166 40.98 -9.53 4.26
N GLY A 167 42.16 -9.26 3.70
CA GLY A 167 42.58 -9.73 2.38
C GLY A 167 42.87 -11.22 2.27
N GLN A 168 43.31 -11.54 1.05
CA GLN A 168 43.84 -12.81 0.51
C GLN A 168 42.83 -13.88 0.11
N GLY A 169 42.88 -14.23 -1.18
CA GLY A 169 42.21 -15.39 -1.75
C GLY A 169 41.90 -15.21 -3.22
N GLY A 170 42.92 -15.05 -4.06
CA GLY A 170 42.73 -15.07 -5.51
C GLY A 170 42.33 -16.47 -5.96
N HIS A 171 41.10 -16.60 -6.46
CA HIS A 171 40.72 -17.69 -7.35
C HIS A 171 40.38 -17.09 -8.71
N LYS A 172 41.25 -17.37 -9.69
CA LYS A 172 40.95 -17.21 -11.11
C LYS A 172 40.05 -18.39 -11.50
N ASP A 173 38.74 -18.21 -11.40
CA ASP A 173 37.82 -19.14 -12.04
C ASP A 173 37.62 -18.70 -13.49
N VAL A 174 38.35 -19.42 -14.35
CA VAL A 174 38.19 -19.42 -15.80
C VAL A 174 36.83 -20.07 -16.10
N HIS A 175 35.79 -19.25 -16.25
CA HIS A 175 34.56 -19.71 -16.89
C HIS A 175 34.73 -19.63 -18.40
N ARG A 176 34.98 -20.81 -18.95
CA ARG A 176 34.99 -21.18 -20.36
C ARG A 176 33.65 -20.78 -20.99
N ASP A 177 33.71 -19.90 -21.99
CA ASP A 177 32.60 -19.62 -22.88
C ASP A 177 32.07 -20.93 -23.47
N ASN A 178 30.82 -21.25 -23.17
CA ASN A 178 30.10 -22.33 -23.83
C ASN A 178 28.90 -21.71 -24.54
N PRO A 179 28.75 -21.90 -25.86
CA PRO A 179 27.78 -21.16 -26.66
C PRO A 179 26.35 -21.56 -26.28
N HIS A 180 25.47 -20.56 -26.26
CA HIS A 180 24.04 -20.74 -26.11
C HIS A 180 23.52 -21.71 -27.16
N THR A 181 22.98 -22.83 -26.70
CA THR A 181 22.07 -23.68 -27.49
C THR A 181 20.69 -23.45 -26.92
N ASP A 182 19.79 -22.97 -27.77
CA ASP A 182 18.38 -22.81 -27.47
C ASP A 182 17.80 -24.18 -27.08
N ARG A 183 17.44 -24.32 -25.80
CA ARG A 183 16.71 -25.48 -25.32
C ARG A 183 15.41 -25.02 -24.69
N VAL A 184 14.40 -24.96 -25.55
CA VAL A 184 13.00 -25.06 -25.18
C VAL A 184 12.82 -26.47 -24.61
N ASP A 185 12.56 -26.61 -23.32
CA ASP A 185 11.90 -27.81 -22.77
C ASP A 185 11.56 -27.66 -21.28
N GLY A 186 10.26 -27.76 -20.99
CA GLY A 186 9.76 -28.31 -19.73
C GLY A 186 9.50 -27.33 -18.59
N HIS A 187 8.39 -26.56 -18.69
CA HIS A 187 7.74 -26.02 -17.50
C HIS A 187 7.33 -27.21 -16.61
N LYS A 188 8.03 -27.41 -15.47
CA LYS A 188 7.52 -28.25 -14.39
C LYS A 188 6.44 -27.45 -13.68
N ASP A 189 5.19 -27.82 -13.92
CA ASP A 189 4.06 -27.36 -13.15
C ASP A 189 4.20 -27.87 -11.70
N ILE A 190 4.35 -26.93 -10.76
CA ILE A 190 4.50 -27.17 -9.33
C ILE A 190 3.13 -27.13 -8.63
N HIS A 191 2.07 -26.78 -9.36
CA HIS A 191 0.72 -26.82 -8.86
C HIS A 191 0.20 -28.26 -9.02
N LYS A 192 -0.04 -28.93 -7.89
CA LYS A 192 -0.64 -30.27 -7.84
C LYS A 192 -2.12 -30.20 -8.22
N ASP A 193 -2.42 -29.65 -9.37
CA ASP A 193 -3.78 -29.50 -9.83
C ASP A 193 -4.27 -30.84 -10.37
N VAL A 194 -5.53 -31.14 -10.04
CA VAL A 194 -6.23 -32.35 -10.46
C VAL A 194 -6.29 -32.35 -11.99
N PRO A 195 -5.93 -33.44 -12.68
CA PRO A 195 -5.96 -33.48 -14.14
C PRO A 195 -7.40 -33.26 -14.61
N HIS A 196 -7.62 -32.13 -15.28
CA HIS A 196 -8.81 -31.93 -16.08
C HIS A 196 -8.55 -32.52 -17.46
N THR A 197 -9.46 -33.37 -17.93
CA THR A 197 -9.46 -33.84 -19.30
C THR A 197 -9.92 -32.70 -20.18
N ASP A 198 -9.01 -32.12 -20.96
CA ASP A 198 -9.35 -31.19 -22.04
C ASP A 198 -10.21 -31.91 -23.08
N THR A 199 -11.52 -31.71 -23.00
CA THR A 199 -12.44 -32.05 -24.08
C THR A 199 -12.42 -30.93 -25.12
N ASP A 200 -11.73 -31.21 -26.23
CA ASP A 200 -11.95 -30.70 -27.60
C ASP A 200 -12.48 -29.26 -27.71
N HIS A 201 -11.57 -28.29 -27.66
CA HIS A 201 -11.83 -26.97 -28.23
C HIS A 201 -11.62 -27.06 -29.74
N ARG A 202 -12.71 -27.21 -30.50
CA ARG A 202 -12.68 -27.04 -31.95
C ARG A 202 -12.47 -25.56 -32.26
N ASP A 203 -11.29 -25.24 -32.77
CA ASP A 203 -11.00 -23.99 -33.46
C ASP A 203 -11.97 -23.81 -34.64
N ILE A 204 -12.86 -22.82 -34.54
CA ILE A 204 -13.59 -22.29 -35.70
C ILE A 204 -13.12 -20.86 -35.92
N GLY A 205 -11.92 -20.76 -36.51
CA GLY A 205 -11.53 -19.61 -37.31
C GLY A 205 -12.04 -19.80 -38.74
N GLY A 206 -13.00 -18.97 -39.15
CA GLY A 206 -13.53 -18.96 -40.51
C GLY A 206 -13.60 -17.53 -41.05
N LYS A 207 -12.62 -17.18 -41.90
CA LYS A 207 -12.65 -15.97 -42.74
C LYS A 207 -13.92 -15.95 -43.61
N LYS A 208 -14.61 -14.81 -43.64
CA LYS A 208 -14.98 -14.04 -44.84
C LYS A 208 -15.56 -12.70 -44.44
#